data_AF-W2KMN0-F1
#
_entry.id   AF-W2KMN0-F1
#
_cell.length_a   1.000
_cell.length_b   1.000
_cell.length_c   1.000
_cell.angle_alpha   90.00
_cell.angle_beta   90.00
_cell.angle_gamma   90.00
#
_symmetry.space_group_name_H-M   'P 1'
#
loop_
_entity.id
_entity.type
_entity.pdbx_description
1 polymer ?
#
loop_
_entity_poly.entity_id
_entity_poly.type
_entity_poly.pdbx_seq_one_letter_code
_entity_poly.pdbx_strand_id
1 'polypeptide(L)'
;AVTVSEKAAIKFKPQLYIPEMVCVSYPAVNAAGEVTGGLKGTNGNDACKYAPQGSQVYGRAGWYKDLWAIMYAWYFPKGFWLLSPSRRHDWKSVVVWIDDPTLETPKIVGVSMSKSDSRYHKTTKMRPSYFAGYQRLDRKLIALPVRELSSVSNTDGWYVSGSNTSLRMRYYLDLGTPYLNLNSVDGEYQDLVMWEQLPDAARAALNDSSNFGKAEVPFNDEHYEEHLDNAWPL
;
A
#
# COMPACT_ATOMS: atom_id res chain seq x y z
N ALA A 1 -9.90 21.88 -6.64
CA ALA A 1 -9.13 21.49 -7.84
C ALA A 1 -8.28 20.28 -7.48
N VAL A 2 -8.16 19.28 -8.35
CA VAL A 2 -7.39 18.07 -8.05
C VAL A 2 -5.89 18.39 -7.98
N THR A 3 -5.24 18.09 -6.87
CA THR A 3 -3.83 18.42 -6.61
C THR A 3 -2.86 17.47 -7.33
N VAL A 4 -1.58 17.85 -7.42
CA VAL A 4 -0.51 16.98 -7.95
C VAL A 4 -0.39 15.71 -7.10
N SER A 5 -0.47 15.85 -5.78
CA SER A 5 -0.44 14.74 -4.82
C SER A 5 -1.55 13.72 -5.07
N GLU A 6 -2.79 14.19 -5.27
CA GLU A 6 -3.95 13.33 -5.54
C GLU A 6 -3.80 12.57 -6.87
N LYS A 7 -3.37 13.26 -7.94
CA LYS A 7 -3.14 12.62 -9.25
C LYS A 7 -2.04 11.56 -9.17
N ALA A 8 -0.93 11.87 -8.50
CA ALA A 8 0.17 10.95 -8.31
C ALA A 8 -0.26 9.74 -7.48
N ALA A 9 -0.98 9.94 -6.37
CA ALA A 9 -1.43 8.86 -5.52
C ALA A 9 -2.47 7.93 -6.19
N ILE A 10 -3.31 8.45 -7.08
CA ILE A 10 -4.18 7.61 -7.90
C ILE A 10 -3.36 6.81 -8.93
N LYS A 11 -2.40 7.45 -9.61
CA LYS A 11 -1.55 6.82 -10.65
C LYS A 11 -0.68 5.70 -10.10
N PHE A 12 -0.11 5.89 -8.90
CA PHE A 12 0.81 4.94 -8.26
C PHE A 12 0.13 4.06 -7.20
N LYS A 13 -1.21 4.04 -7.17
CA LYS A 13 -1.97 3.27 -6.17
C LYS A 13 -1.60 1.78 -6.28
N PRO A 14 -1.11 1.14 -5.21
CA PRO A 14 -0.75 -0.27 -5.25
C PRO A 14 -2.00 -1.16 -5.16
N GLN A 15 -1.87 -2.39 -5.66
CA GLN A 15 -2.76 -3.48 -5.30
C GLN A 15 -2.28 -4.15 -4.01
N LEU A 16 -3.21 -4.68 -3.23
CA LEU A 16 -2.89 -5.48 -2.06
C LEU A 16 -3.56 -6.86 -2.15
N TYR A 17 -2.74 -7.91 -2.13
CA TYR A 17 -3.19 -9.29 -1.93
C TYR A 17 -3.18 -9.61 -0.43
N ILE A 18 -4.33 -10.01 0.09
CA ILE A 18 -4.52 -10.38 1.50
C ILE A 18 -4.85 -11.87 1.56
N PRO A 19 -4.03 -12.71 2.22
CA PRO A 19 -4.36 -14.11 2.41
C PRO A 19 -5.67 -14.28 3.20
N GLU A 20 -6.48 -15.27 2.82
CA GLU A 20 -7.79 -15.49 3.43
C GLU A 20 -7.72 -15.64 4.95
N MET A 21 -6.63 -16.15 5.51
CA MET A 21 -6.48 -16.42 6.96
C MET A 21 -6.31 -15.17 7.85
N VAL A 22 -6.18 -13.97 7.27
CA VAL A 22 -6.10 -12.70 8.02
C VAL A 22 -7.30 -11.81 7.74
N CYS A 23 -7.36 -10.65 8.40
CA CYS A 23 -8.39 -9.65 8.09
C CYS A 23 -8.14 -8.97 6.76
N VAL A 24 -9.22 -8.60 6.08
CA VAL A 24 -9.15 -7.57 5.05
C VAL A 24 -8.93 -6.19 5.68
N SER A 25 -8.58 -5.20 4.86
CA SER A 25 -8.45 -3.81 5.32
C SER A 25 -9.83 -3.18 5.58
N TYR A 26 -9.91 -2.30 6.58
CA TYR A 26 -11.14 -1.62 6.98
C TYR A 26 -10.94 -0.10 7.02
N PRO A 27 -12.02 0.69 6.91
CA PRO A 27 -11.98 2.08 7.34
C PRO A 27 -11.71 2.15 8.85
N ALA A 28 -10.69 2.91 9.23
CA ALA A 28 -10.30 3.16 10.61
C ALA A 28 -11.12 4.28 11.26
N VAL A 29 -11.54 5.27 10.46
CA VAL A 29 -12.23 6.48 10.90
C VAL A 29 -13.24 6.91 9.84
N ASN A 30 -14.36 7.50 10.27
CA ASN A 30 -15.34 8.11 9.36
C ASN A 30 -15.20 9.64 9.29
N ALA A 31 -16.03 10.29 8.47
CA ALA A 31 -15.99 11.74 8.29
C ALA A 31 -16.29 12.56 9.56
N ALA A 32 -17.02 11.99 10.53
CA ALA A 32 -17.33 12.62 11.81
C ALA A 32 -16.21 12.45 12.85
N GLY A 33 -15.13 11.76 12.52
CA GLY A 33 -14.04 11.44 13.46
C GLY A 33 -14.33 10.24 14.35
N GLU A 34 -15.38 9.46 14.09
CA GLU A 34 -15.66 8.24 14.85
C GLU A 34 -14.68 7.14 14.41
N VAL A 35 -13.95 6.58 15.37
CA VAL A 35 -12.97 5.52 15.14
C VAL A 35 -13.58 4.14 15.35
N THR A 36 -13.12 3.17 14.57
CA THR A 36 -13.47 1.77 14.79
C THR A 36 -12.90 1.24 16.10
N GLY A 37 -13.70 0.50 16.86
CA GLY A 37 -13.24 -0.18 18.08
C GLY A 37 -12.29 -1.37 17.82
N GLY A 38 -12.06 -1.73 16.56
CA GLY A 38 -11.25 -2.90 16.18
C GLY A 38 -11.81 -4.22 16.70
N LEU A 39 -11.02 -5.29 16.60
CA LEU A 39 -11.39 -6.62 17.07
C LEU A 39 -10.37 -7.14 18.08
N LYS A 40 -10.84 -7.92 19.05
CA LYS A 40 -9.93 -8.64 19.96
C LYS A 40 -9.02 -9.55 19.13
N GLY A 41 -7.73 -9.60 19.48
CA GLY A 41 -6.73 -10.47 18.85
C GLY A 41 -6.93 -11.94 19.23
N THR A 42 -8.07 -12.52 18.88
CA THR A 42 -8.46 -13.92 19.11
C THR A 42 -9.26 -14.44 17.90
N ASN A 43 -9.45 -15.76 17.82
CA ASN A 43 -10.35 -16.42 16.85
C ASN A 43 -10.00 -16.12 15.38
N GLY A 44 -8.77 -16.43 14.97
CA GLY A 44 -8.33 -16.31 13.57
C GLY A 44 -8.70 -14.98 12.91
N ASN A 45 -9.39 -15.05 11.77
CA ASN A 45 -9.94 -13.93 10.99
C ASN A 45 -11.46 -13.73 11.21
N ASP A 46 -12.04 -14.29 12.27
CA ASP A 46 -13.47 -14.14 12.55
C ASP A 46 -13.85 -12.66 12.68
N ALA A 47 -15.05 -12.34 12.19
CA ALA A 47 -15.61 -10.99 12.12
C ALA A 47 -14.79 -9.96 11.28
N CYS A 48 -13.76 -10.37 10.53
CA CYS A 48 -13.03 -9.47 9.64
C CYS A 48 -12.68 -10.05 8.25
N LYS A 49 -13.38 -11.10 7.82
CA LYS A 49 -13.20 -11.71 6.49
C LYS A 49 -13.66 -10.80 5.35
N TYR A 50 -14.65 -9.96 5.60
CA TYR A 50 -15.27 -9.07 4.62
C TYR A 50 -15.56 -7.73 5.27
N ALA A 51 -15.23 -6.62 4.63
CA ALA A 51 -15.58 -5.28 5.10
C ALA A 51 -16.94 -4.86 4.51
N PRO A 52 -18.05 -4.81 5.29
CA PRO A 52 -19.39 -4.59 4.74
C PRO A 52 -19.56 -3.23 4.05
N GLN A 53 -18.75 -2.24 4.42
CA GLN A 53 -18.75 -0.89 3.84
C GLN A 53 -17.65 -0.71 2.79
N GLY A 54 -16.97 -1.79 2.39
CA GLY A 54 -15.79 -1.72 1.52
C GLY A 54 -14.48 -1.59 2.29
N SER A 55 -13.40 -1.98 1.61
CA SER A 55 -12.02 -1.85 2.08
C SER A 55 -11.47 -0.45 1.79
N GLN A 56 -10.62 0.07 2.68
CA GLN A 56 -10.04 1.40 2.57
C GLN A 56 -8.50 1.34 2.55
N VAL A 57 -7.90 2.20 1.74
CA VAL A 57 -6.48 2.60 1.84
C VAL A 57 -6.40 4.12 2.06
N TYR A 58 -5.49 4.52 2.94
CA TYR A 58 -5.19 5.91 3.24
C TYR A 58 -3.91 6.34 2.52
N GLY A 59 -3.84 7.58 2.05
CA GLY A 59 -2.66 8.11 1.37
C GLY A 59 -2.16 9.41 1.99
N ARG A 60 -0.84 9.63 2.05
CA ARG A 60 -0.24 10.94 2.35
C ARG A 60 1.02 11.12 1.51
N ALA A 61 1.15 12.27 0.85
CA ALA A 61 2.21 12.48 -0.12
C ALA A 61 2.86 13.85 0.00
N GLY A 62 4.16 13.91 -0.25
CA GLY A 62 4.93 15.14 -0.20
C GLY A 62 6.39 14.91 -0.61
N TRP A 63 7.10 16.02 -0.82
CA TRP A 63 8.55 15.99 -0.95
C TRP A 63 9.18 15.57 0.37
N TYR A 64 10.13 14.66 0.31
CA TYR A 64 10.99 14.32 1.43
C TYR A 64 12.40 14.12 0.93
N LYS A 65 13.31 14.96 1.42
CA LYS A 65 14.65 15.14 0.84
C LYS A 65 14.52 15.44 -0.67
N ASP A 66 15.15 14.67 -1.54
CA ASP A 66 15.19 14.86 -2.99
C ASP A 66 14.20 14.00 -3.78
N LEU A 67 13.31 13.26 -3.11
CA LEU A 67 12.31 12.41 -3.76
C LEU A 67 10.89 12.78 -3.32
N TRP A 68 9.93 12.44 -4.18
CA TRP A 68 8.51 12.54 -3.84
C TRP A 68 8.04 11.22 -3.22
N ALA A 69 7.59 11.29 -1.96
CA ALA A 69 7.08 10.17 -1.20
C ALA A 69 5.56 10.08 -1.33
N ILE A 70 5.04 8.88 -1.60
CA ILE A 70 3.61 8.56 -1.50
C ILE A 70 3.46 7.39 -0.54
N MET A 71 3.01 7.68 0.68
CA MET A 71 2.71 6.66 1.66
C MET A 71 1.28 6.18 1.51
N TYR A 72 1.10 4.87 1.36
CA TYR A 72 -0.18 4.19 1.44
C TYR A 72 -0.24 3.39 2.73
N ALA A 73 -1.35 3.50 3.47
CA ALA A 73 -1.54 2.80 4.73
C ALA A 73 -2.89 2.07 4.76
N TRP A 74 -2.89 0.84 5.28
CA TRP A 74 -4.07 0.02 5.48
C TRP A 74 -4.24 -0.27 6.95
N TYR A 75 -5.48 -0.09 7.43
CA TYR A 75 -5.88 -0.50 8.76
C TYR A 75 -6.50 -1.89 8.74
N PHE A 76 -6.14 -2.70 9.73
CA PHE A 76 -6.73 -4.01 9.98
C PHE A 76 -7.30 -4.05 11.40
N PRO A 77 -8.50 -4.62 11.61
CA PRO A 77 -9.12 -4.65 12.94
C PRO A 77 -8.33 -5.41 14.02
N LYS A 78 -7.44 -6.33 13.62
CA LYS A 78 -6.55 -7.09 14.51
C LYS A 78 -5.20 -7.36 13.84
N GLY A 79 -4.16 -7.39 14.67
CA GLY A 79 -2.81 -7.78 14.29
C GLY A 79 -2.51 -9.23 14.64
N PHE A 80 -1.47 -9.76 14.00
CA PHE A 80 -1.03 -11.14 14.16
C PHE A 80 0.42 -11.21 14.64
N TRP A 81 0.79 -12.31 15.29
CA TRP A 81 2.15 -12.68 15.67
C TRP A 81 2.23 -14.20 15.80
N LEU A 82 3.32 -14.83 15.34
CA LEU A 82 3.43 -16.29 15.23
C LEU A 82 2.20 -16.92 14.54
N LEU A 83 1.79 -16.36 13.39
CA LEU A 83 0.63 -16.81 12.62
C LEU A 83 -0.73 -16.75 13.36
N SER A 84 -0.77 -16.21 14.58
CA SER A 84 -1.95 -16.16 15.44
C SER A 84 -2.40 -14.72 15.68
N PRO A 85 -3.70 -14.43 15.80
CA PRO A 85 -4.16 -13.11 16.24
C PRO A 85 -3.56 -12.78 17.60
N SER A 86 -3.03 -11.57 17.76
CA SER A 86 -2.23 -11.20 18.92
C SER A 86 -2.60 -9.85 19.53
N ARG A 87 -3.15 -8.93 18.75
CA ARG A 87 -3.53 -7.61 19.22
C ARG A 87 -4.78 -7.07 18.53
N ARG A 88 -5.44 -6.13 19.22
CA ARG A 88 -6.46 -5.26 18.63
C ARG A 88 -5.77 -4.15 17.85
N HIS A 89 -6.30 -3.83 16.67
CA HIS A 89 -5.75 -2.88 15.71
C HIS A 89 -4.42 -3.35 15.10
N ASP A 90 -4.24 -3.07 13.82
CA ASP A 90 -2.96 -3.17 13.14
C ASP A 90 -2.94 -2.17 11.98
N TRP A 91 -1.76 -1.66 11.67
CA TRP A 91 -1.52 -0.80 10.53
C TRP A 91 -0.35 -1.36 9.73
N LYS A 92 -0.47 -1.31 8.41
CA LYS A 92 0.62 -1.61 7.48
C LYS A 92 0.74 -0.48 6.48
N SER A 93 1.96 -0.22 6.02
CA SER A 93 2.18 0.84 5.06
C SER A 93 3.25 0.50 4.03
N VAL A 94 3.13 1.17 2.89
CA VAL A 94 4.12 1.18 1.83
C VAL A 94 4.40 2.63 1.45
N VAL A 95 5.67 2.98 1.27
CA VAL A 95 6.07 4.24 0.66
C VAL A 95 6.57 3.96 -0.75
N VAL A 96 5.90 4.55 -1.75
CA VAL A 96 6.38 4.57 -3.13
C VAL A 96 7.14 5.87 -3.34
N TRP A 97 8.41 5.75 -3.71
CA TRP A 97 9.30 6.89 -3.95
C TRP A 97 9.42 7.12 -5.44
N ILE A 98 9.04 8.31 -5.90
CA ILE A 98 9.15 8.73 -7.30
C ILE A 98 10.08 9.93 -7.43
N ASP A 99 10.59 10.15 -8.64
CA ASP A 99 11.48 11.28 -8.95
C ASP A 99 10.76 12.63 -8.83
N ASP A 100 9.76 12.91 -9.66
CA ASP A 100 9.02 14.17 -9.66
C ASP A 100 7.58 13.93 -10.13
N PRO A 101 6.57 14.22 -9.28
CA PRO A 101 5.16 13.96 -9.60
C PRO A 101 4.60 14.87 -10.70
N THR A 102 5.31 15.94 -11.09
CA THR A 102 4.89 16.90 -12.12
C THR A 102 5.28 16.46 -13.53
N LEU A 103 6.14 15.45 -13.67
CA LEU A 103 6.51 14.88 -14.96
C LEU A 103 5.33 14.15 -15.60
N GLU A 104 5.31 14.09 -16.94
CA GLU A 104 4.33 13.31 -17.69
C GLU A 104 4.40 11.81 -17.33
N THR A 105 5.63 11.31 -17.20
CA THR A 105 5.93 9.92 -16.81
C THR A 105 6.91 9.89 -15.62
N PRO A 106 6.42 10.13 -14.39
CA PRO A 106 7.25 10.00 -13.19
C PRO A 106 7.75 8.55 -13.05
N LYS A 107 8.96 8.37 -12.54
CA LYS A 107 9.61 7.07 -12.39
C LYS A 107 9.66 6.67 -10.93
N ILE A 108 9.35 5.39 -10.66
CA ILE A 108 9.57 4.80 -9.33
C ILE A 108 11.08 4.62 -9.13
N VAL A 109 11.63 5.32 -8.14
CA VAL A 109 13.04 5.23 -7.72
C VAL A 109 13.22 4.11 -6.70
N GLY A 110 12.24 3.90 -5.82
CA GLY A 110 12.29 2.86 -4.80
C GLY A 110 10.95 2.64 -4.13
N VAL A 111 10.86 1.54 -3.39
CA VAL A 111 9.67 1.18 -2.62
C VAL A 111 10.11 0.66 -1.26
N SER A 112 9.40 1.09 -0.23
CA SER A 112 9.65 0.70 1.15
C SER A 112 8.38 0.12 1.75
N MET A 113 8.43 -1.09 2.29
CA MET A 113 7.28 -1.86 2.76
C MET A 113 7.41 -2.18 4.24
N SER A 114 6.36 -1.94 5.02
CA SER A 114 6.39 -2.11 6.48
C SER A 114 6.69 -3.57 6.87
N LYS A 115 7.74 -3.77 7.67
CA LYS A 115 8.15 -5.03 8.30
C LYS A 115 7.61 -5.19 9.72
N SER A 116 7.44 -4.08 10.41
CA SER A 116 6.74 -3.93 11.68
C SER A 116 6.15 -2.53 11.71
N ASP A 117 5.74 -2.04 12.88
CA ASP A 117 5.07 -0.73 13.01
C ASP A 117 5.92 0.40 12.40
N SER A 118 7.18 0.56 12.84
CA SER A 118 8.08 1.62 12.34
C SER A 118 9.20 1.17 11.39
N ARG A 119 9.40 -0.14 11.17
CA ARG A 119 10.52 -0.64 10.35
C ARG A 119 10.09 -1.01 8.95
N TYR A 120 10.97 -0.77 7.97
CA TYR A 120 10.72 -1.04 6.56
C TYR A 120 11.74 -1.98 5.92
N HIS A 121 11.26 -2.85 5.03
CA HIS A 121 12.08 -3.45 3.99
C HIS A 121 12.10 -2.53 2.77
N LYS A 122 13.25 -2.35 2.12
CA LYS A 122 13.45 -1.35 1.07
C LYS A 122 14.03 -2.01 -0.17
N THR A 123 13.60 -1.59 -1.34
CA THR A 123 14.20 -2.01 -2.61
C THR A 123 14.14 -0.91 -3.65
N THR A 124 15.24 -0.74 -4.39
CA THR A 124 15.34 0.13 -5.57
C THR A 124 15.32 -0.66 -6.87
N LYS A 125 15.37 -2.00 -6.79
CA LYS A 125 15.39 -2.89 -7.95
C LYS A 125 13.99 -3.41 -8.25
N MET A 126 13.32 -2.78 -9.22
CA MET A 126 11.99 -3.17 -9.66
C MET A 126 12.06 -4.23 -10.77
N ARG A 127 11.37 -5.35 -10.58
CA ARG A 127 11.17 -6.37 -11.62
C ARG A 127 9.81 -6.13 -12.31
N PRO A 128 9.70 -6.39 -13.62
CA PRO A 128 8.43 -6.28 -14.33
C PRO A 128 7.28 -7.07 -13.68
N SER A 129 7.58 -8.24 -13.10
CA SER A 129 6.59 -9.08 -12.41
C SER A 129 5.89 -8.43 -11.22
N TYR A 130 6.48 -7.38 -10.65
CA TYR A 130 5.93 -6.66 -9.51
C TYR A 130 4.85 -5.66 -9.89
N PHE A 131 4.65 -5.39 -11.17
CA PHE A 131 3.64 -4.44 -11.62
C PHE A 131 2.32 -5.13 -11.93
N ALA A 132 1.21 -4.44 -11.62
CA ALA A 132 -0.14 -4.92 -11.84
C ALA A 132 -0.38 -5.22 -13.33
N GLY A 133 -1.08 -6.32 -13.60
CA GLY A 133 -1.34 -6.77 -14.98
C GLY A 133 -0.12 -7.30 -15.74
N TYR A 134 1.04 -7.48 -15.08
CA TYR A 134 2.20 -8.11 -15.72
C TYR A 134 1.84 -9.51 -16.24
N GLN A 135 2.01 -9.72 -17.53
CA GLN A 135 1.89 -11.01 -18.20
C GLN A 135 3.07 -11.22 -19.17
N ARG A 136 3.56 -12.46 -19.25
CA ARG A 136 4.49 -12.90 -20.30
C ARG A 136 3.68 -13.51 -21.43
N LEU A 137 3.69 -12.85 -22.59
CA LEU A 137 2.90 -13.27 -23.74
C LEU A 137 3.82 -13.84 -24.83
N ASP A 138 3.48 -15.01 -25.40
CA ASP A 138 4.21 -15.58 -26.53
C ASP A 138 3.97 -14.75 -27.78
N ARG A 139 5.03 -14.38 -28.49
CA ARG A 139 4.91 -13.73 -29.81
C ARG A 139 4.12 -14.57 -30.81
N LYS A 140 4.09 -15.91 -30.68
CA LYS A 140 3.31 -16.81 -31.55
C LYS A 140 1.79 -16.79 -31.29
N LEU A 141 1.34 -16.30 -30.12
CA LEU A 141 -0.07 -16.35 -29.70
C LEU A 141 -0.81 -15.01 -29.89
N ILE A 142 -0.16 -13.96 -30.39
CA ILE A 142 -0.73 -12.61 -30.43
C ILE A 142 -1.00 -12.17 -31.88
N ALA A 143 -2.26 -11.85 -32.20
CA ALA A 143 -2.69 -11.19 -33.43
C ALA A 143 -3.01 -9.68 -33.23
N LEU A 144 -2.51 -9.09 -32.14
CA LEU A 144 -2.79 -7.70 -31.75
C LEU A 144 -1.78 -6.69 -32.31
N PRO A 145 -2.22 -5.45 -32.60
CA PRO A 145 -1.34 -4.37 -33.01
C PRO A 145 -0.34 -3.99 -31.90
N VAL A 146 0.95 -4.00 -32.25
CA VAL A 146 2.13 -3.91 -31.37
C VAL A 146 2.21 -2.63 -30.49
N ARG A 147 1.34 -1.63 -30.69
CA ARG A 147 1.44 -0.31 -30.03
C ARG A 147 1.02 -0.28 -28.56
N GLU A 148 0.37 -1.32 -28.04
CA GLU A 148 -0.05 -1.41 -26.62
C GLU A 148 0.94 -2.17 -25.72
N LEU A 149 2.07 -2.67 -26.26
CA LEU A 149 3.03 -3.51 -25.53
C LEU A 149 4.23 -2.68 -25.06
N SER A 150 4.57 -2.78 -23.77
CA SER A 150 5.40 -1.79 -23.08
C SER A 150 6.91 -2.06 -23.04
N SER A 151 7.42 -3.16 -23.62
CA SER A 151 8.87 -3.33 -23.89
C SER A 151 9.17 -4.63 -24.64
N VAL A 152 10.10 -4.59 -25.59
CA VAL A 152 10.62 -5.73 -26.36
C VAL A 152 11.87 -6.28 -25.67
N SER A 153 11.88 -7.55 -25.25
CA SER A 153 13.14 -8.29 -25.06
C SER A 153 13.43 -9.08 -26.35
N ASN A 154 14.38 -8.60 -27.16
CA ASN A 154 14.63 -9.09 -28.51
C ASN A 154 15.34 -10.47 -28.57
N THR A 155 15.60 -11.11 -27.43
CA THR A 155 16.36 -12.37 -27.35
C THR A 155 15.49 -13.62 -27.23
N ASP A 156 14.24 -13.51 -26.76
CA ASP A 156 13.49 -14.71 -26.32
C ASP A 156 12.08 -14.87 -26.92
N GLY A 157 11.60 -13.94 -27.75
CA GLY A 157 10.32 -14.09 -28.45
C GLY A 157 9.07 -13.87 -27.58
N TRP A 158 9.18 -13.11 -26.48
CA TRP A 158 8.06 -12.79 -25.58
C TRP A 158 7.79 -11.29 -25.52
N TYR A 159 6.53 -10.91 -25.25
CA TYR A 159 6.16 -9.55 -24.89
C TYR A 159 5.79 -9.45 -23.41
N VAL A 160 6.00 -8.25 -22.86
CA VAL A 160 5.54 -7.86 -21.53
C VAL A 160 4.42 -6.85 -21.68
N SER A 161 3.26 -7.15 -21.11
CA SER A 161 2.15 -6.21 -20.90
C SER A 161 2.01 -5.92 -19.40
N GLY A 162 1.31 -4.84 -19.03
CA GLY A 162 1.03 -4.49 -17.65
C GLY A 162 1.22 -3.00 -17.35
N SER A 163 0.92 -2.61 -16.11
CA SER A 163 1.24 -1.28 -15.60
C SER A 163 2.77 -1.10 -15.47
N ASN A 164 3.22 0.14 -15.45
CA ASN A 164 4.57 0.54 -15.03
C ASN A 164 4.55 1.47 -13.80
N THR A 165 3.38 1.63 -13.16
CA THR A 165 3.14 2.59 -12.07
C THR A 165 2.42 1.96 -10.87
N SER A 166 1.52 1.01 -11.10
CA SER A 166 0.85 0.27 -10.03
C SER A 166 1.62 -0.99 -9.67
N LEU A 167 1.96 -1.11 -8.39
CA LEU A 167 2.71 -2.23 -7.83
C LEU A 167 1.81 -3.24 -7.13
N ARG A 168 2.19 -4.51 -7.20
CA ARG A 168 1.55 -5.62 -6.50
C ARG A 168 2.20 -5.78 -5.13
N MET A 169 1.41 -5.57 -4.08
CA MET A 169 1.79 -5.84 -2.70
C MET A 169 1.09 -7.09 -2.20
N ARG A 170 1.71 -7.77 -1.23
CA ARG A 170 1.08 -8.86 -0.48
C ARG A 170 1.31 -8.70 1.00
N TYR A 171 0.26 -8.99 1.75
CA TYR A 171 0.33 -9.19 3.19
C TYR A 171 0.91 -10.58 3.47
N TYR A 172 2.10 -10.62 4.05
CA TYR A 172 2.79 -11.85 4.41
C TYR A 172 2.63 -12.15 5.89
N LEU A 173 2.35 -13.41 6.16
CA LEU A 173 2.41 -13.99 7.49
C LEU A 173 3.76 -14.68 7.67
N ASP A 174 4.28 -14.59 8.88
CA ASP A 174 5.55 -15.19 9.27
C ASP A 174 5.50 -15.55 10.76
N LEU A 175 6.54 -16.20 11.26
CA LEU A 175 6.76 -16.44 12.68
C LEU A 175 7.05 -15.15 13.46
N GLY A 176 7.21 -14.01 12.77
CA GLY A 176 7.30 -12.69 13.38
C GLY A 176 5.98 -11.91 13.32
N THR A 177 6.13 -10.58 13.31
CA THR A 177 5.04 -9.67 12.94
C THR A 177 4.81 -9.77 11.43
N PRO A 178 3.55 -9.82 10.97
CA PRO A 178 3.22 -9.75 9.55
C PRO A 178 3.76 -8.49 8.90
N TYR A 179 4.14 -8.60 7.64
CA TYR A 179 4.77 -7.54 6.87
C TYR A 179 4.20 -7.46 5.46
N LEU A 180 4.44 -6.32 4.80
CA LEU A 180 4.16 -6.16 3.39
C LEU A 180 5.41 -6.46 2.57
N ASN A 181 5.22 -7.08 1.42
CA ASN A 181 6.29 -7.25 0.43
C ASN A 181 5.73 -7.20 -0.99
N LEU A 182 6.61 -6.98 -1.97
CA LEU A 182 6.27 -7.08 -3.39
C LEU A 182 5.81 -8.50 -3.72
N ASN A 183 4.85 -8.58 -4.63
CA ASN A 183 4.23 -9.83 -5.05
C ASN A 183 4.26 -9.96 -6.58
N SER A 184 4.07 -11.17 -7.08
CA SER A 184 3.91 -11.45 -8.52
C SER A 184 2.48 -11.82 -8.91
N VAL A 185 1.55 -11.81 -7.96
CA VAL A 185 0.13 -12.10 -8.16
C VAL A 185 -0.65 -10.82 -7.95
N ASP A 186 -1.62 -10.56 -8.82
CA ASP A 186 -2.52 -9.41 -8.69
C ASP A 186 -3.30 -9.49 -7.36
N GLY A 187 -3.46 -8.34 -6.74
CA GLY A 187 -4.31 -8.15 -5.56
C GLY A 187 -5.52 -7.28 -5.91
N GLU A 188 -6.18 -6.77 -4.87
CA GLU A 188 -7.30 -5.86 -5.04
C GLU A 188 -6.85 -4.41 -4.88
N TYR A 189 -7.55 -3.49 -5.54
CA TYR A 189 -7.49 -2.08 -5.21
C TYR A 189 -8.53 -1.75 -4.14
N GLN A 190 -8.14 -0.92 -3.19
CA GLN A 190 -9.05 -0.35 -2.19
C GLN A 190 -9.39 1.10 -2.56
N ASP A 191 -10.47 1.61 -1.99
CA ASP A 191 -10.80 3.02 -2.13
C ASP A 191 -9.74 3.85 -1.43
N LEU A 192 -9.22 4.86 -2.13
CA LEU A 192 -8.14 5.71 -1.65
C LEU A 192 -8.74 7.01 -1.12
N VAL A 193 -8.35 7.39 0.10
CA VAL A 193 -8.57 8.72 0.64
C VAL A 193 -7.23 9.34 1.04
N MET A 194 -6.93 10.52 0.51
CA MET A 194 -5.71 11.24 0.86
C MET A 194 -5.88 11.98 2.19
N TRP A 195 -4.80 12.17 2.94
CA TRP A 195 -4.77 12.90 4.21
C TRP A 195 -5.39 14.29 4.07
N GLU A 196 -5.06 14.99 2.99
CA GLU A 196 -5.57 16.33 2.68
C GLU A 196 -7.06 16.34 2.30
N GLN A 197 -7.65 15.18 2.00
CA GLN A 197 -9.08 15.02 1.72
C GLN A 197 -9.89 14.66 2.96
N LEU A 198 -9.24 14.28 4.06
CA LEU A 198 -9.91 13.94 5.31
C LEU A 198 -10.41 15.21 6.03
N PRO A 199 -11.65 15.22 6.53
CA PRO A 199 -12.14 16.32 7.35
C PRO A 199 -11.33 16.43 8.65
N ASP A 200 -11.33 17.61 9.25
CA ASP A 200 -10.55 17.92 10.46
C ASP A 200 -10.83 16.95 11.61
N ALA A 201 -12.10 16.54 11.78
CA ALA A 201 -12.48 15.56 12.80
C ALA A 201 -11.82 14.19 12.58
N ALA A 202 -11.73 13.72 11.33
CA ALA A 202 -11.08 12.46 11.00
C ALA A 202 -9.56 12.55 11.19
N ARG A 203 -8.94 13.68 10.81
CA ARG A 203 -7.51 13.91 11.04
C ARG A 203 -7.17 13.99 12.53
N ALA A 204 -7.99 14.68 13.32
CA ALA A 204 -7.85 14.75 14.77
C ALA A 204 -7.92 13.36 15.41
N ALA A 205 -8.87 12.52 14.99
CA ALA A 205 -9.02 11.16 15.49
C ALA A 205 -7.84 10.23 15.09
N LEU A 206 -7.27 10.40 13.90
CA LEU A 206 -6.07 9.66 13.46
C LEU A 206 -4.79 10.14 14.17
N ASN A 207 -4.76 11.40 14.61
CA ASN A 207 -3.66 11.96 15.40
C ASN A 207 -3.72 11.58 16.89
N ASP A 208 -4.87 11.16 17.40
CA ASP A 208 -5.01 10.70 18.78
C ASP A 208 -4.56 9.23 18.92
N SER A 209 -3.37 9.04 19.48
CA SER A 209 -2.74 7.72 19.68
C SER A 209 -3.54 6.80 20.61
N SER A 210 -4.43 7.34 21.46
CA SER A 210 -5.26 6.52 22.34
C SER A 210 -6.31 5.68 21.59
N ASN A 211 -6.66 6.06 20.36
CA ASN A 211 -7.69 5.40 19.55
C ASN A 211 -7.29 4.03 19.02
N PHE A 212 -5.99 3.76 18.85
CA PHE A 212 -5.49 2.53 18.20
C PHE A 212 -4.66 1.64 19.13
N GLY A 213 -4.68 1.91 20.43
CA GLY A 213 -4.03 1.08 21.45
C GLY A 213 -2.52 1.00 21.25
N LYS A 214 -2.03 -0.17 20.81
CA LYS A 214 -0.59 -0.39 20.53
C LYS A 214 -0.24 -0.26 19.05
N ALA A 215 -1.22 -0.02 18.17
CA ALA A 215 -0.96 0.12 16.75
C ALA A 215 -0.72 1.59 16.43
N GLU A 216 0.35 1.84 15.70
CA GLU A 216 0.80 3.17 15.30
C GLU A 216 0.19 3.56 13.95
N VAL A 217 -0.32 4.80 13.82
CA VAL A 217 -0.86 5.31 12.55
C VAL A 217 0.30 5.94 11.77
N PRO A 218 0.74 5.35 10.64
CA PRO A 218 2.06 5.69 10.08
C PRO A 218 2.12 7.00 9.29
N PHE A 219 0.97 7.60 9.02
CA PHE A 219 0.83 8.80 8.20
C PHE A 219 0.16 9.96 8.94
N ASN A 220 -0.02 9.83 10.26
CA ASN A 220 -0.51 10.90 11.10
C ASN A 220 0.58 11.98 11.27
N ASP A 221 0.25 13.14 11.85
CA ASP A 221 1.19 14.26 11.94
C ASP A 221 2.42 13.97 12.82
N GLU A 222 2.27 13.11 13.83
CA GLU A 222 3.36 12.74 14.74
C GLU A 222 4.39 11.81 14.08
N HIS A 223 3.93 10.78 13.37
CA HIS A 223 4.82 9.73 12.88
C HIS A 223 5.26 9.91 11.42
N TYR A 224 4.57 10.74 10.62
CA TYR A 224 4.79 10.78 9.17
C TYR A 224 6.24 11.00 8.77
N GLU A 225 6.93 11.99 9.34
CA GLU A 225 8.33 12.26 9.01
C GLU A 225 9.28 11.15 9.49
N GLU A 226 9.06 10.59 10.69
CA GLU A 226 9.86 9.46 11.20
C GLU A 226 9.72 8.22 10.30
N HIS A 227 8.50 7.90 9.87
CA HIS A 227 8.29 6.80 8.93
C HIS A 227 8.96 7.06 7.59
N LEU A 228 8.96 8.29 7.08
CA LEU A 228 9.67 8.62 5.84
C LEU A 228 11.19 8.47 6.00
N ASP A 229 11.76 8.81 7.15
CA ASP A 229 13.19 8.56 7.40
C ASP A 229 13.50 7.07 7.49
N ASN A 230 12.71 6.33 8.27
CA ASN A 230 12.81 4.88 8.39
C ASN A 230 12.60 4.17 7.04
N ALA A 231 11.79 4.75 6.15
CA ALA A 231 11.50 4.24 4.82
C ALA A 231 12.42 4.79 3.72
N TRP A 232 13.33 5.72 4.00
CA TRP A 232 14.18 6.35 2.98
C TRP A 232 14.98 5.29 2.18
N PRO A 233 14.87 5.22 0.84
CA PRO A 233 15.31 4.05 0.07
C PRO A 233 16.78 4.14 -0.39
N LEU A 234 17.47 5.26 -0.14
CA LEU A 234 18.83 5.56 -0.59
C LEU A 234 19.83 5.65 0.57
#